data_AF-A0A7Y2B8U9-F1
#
_entry.id   AF-A0A7Y2B8U9-F1
#
_cell.length_a   1.000
_cell.length_b   1.000
_cell.length_c   1.000
_cell.angle_alpha   90.00
_cell.angle_beta   90.00
_cell.angle_gamma   90.00
#
_symmetry.space_group_name_H-M   'P 1'
#
loop_
_entity.id
_entity.type
_entity.pdbx_description
1 polymer ?
#
loop_
_entity_poly.entity_id
_entity_poly.type
_entity_poly.pdbx_seq_one_letter_code
_entity_poly.pdbx_strand_id
1 'polypeptide(L)' 'MKFFIDTANLDQIKEARDLGILDGVTTNPSLMAKEGITGSAAINEHYKKICQIVEGDVSAEVIATDYDGIVKE' A
#
# COMPACT_ATOMS: atom_id res chain seq x y z
N MET A 1 10.56 -18.08 3.26
CA MET A 1 10.86 -16.89 2.43
C MET A 1 9.54 -16.18 2.23
N LYS A 2 9.48 -14.85 2.40
CA LYS A 2 8.24 -14.09 2.18
C LYS A 2 8.26 -13.41 0.81
N PHE A 3 7.10 -13.28 0.16
CA PHE A 3 6.90 -12.64 -1.13
C PHE A 3 5.99 -11.42 -0.99
N PHE A 4 6.54 -10.26 -1.34
CA PHE A 4 5.83 -8.99 -1.32
C PHE A 4 5.67 -8.51 -2.75
N ILE A 5 4.51 -7.93 -3.06
CA ILE A 5 4.29 -7.23 -4.33
C ILE A 5 4.37 -5.72 -4.11
N ASP A 6 5.04 -5.04 -5.04
CA ASP A 6 5.26 -3.59 -4.99
C ASP A 6 4.30 -2.88 -5.95
N THR A 7 3.09 -2.59 -5.47
CA THR A 7 2.02 -1.98 -6.29
C THR A 7 0.96 -1.32 -5.43
N ALA A 8 0.28 -0.32 -5.99
CA ALA A 8 -0.96 0.24 -5.44
C ALA A 8 -2.20 -0.28 -6.20
N ASN A 9 -2.04 -1.07 -7.25
CA ASN A 9 -3.16 -1.57 -8.06
C ASN A 9 -3.90 -2.71 -7.32
N LEU A 10 -5.17 -2.49 -6.97
CA LEU A 10 -5.95 -3.47 -6.19
C LEU A 10 -6.18 -4.79 -6.92
N ASP A 11 -6.22 -4.79 -8.25
CA ASP A 11 -6.48 -6.01 -9.01
C ASP A 11 -5.23 -6.90 -9.07
N GLN A 12 -4.03 -6.31 -9.20
CA GLN A 12 -2.76 -7.04 -9.05
C GLN A 12 -2.60 -7.63 -7.65
N ILE A 13 -3.01 -6.89 -6.60
CA ILE A 13 -2.95 -7.38 -5.21
C ILE A 13 -3.91 -8.56 -5.02
N LYS A 14 -5.14 -8.49 -5.55
CA LYS A 14 -6.09 -9.61 -5.51
C LYS A 14 -5.56 -10.82 -6.27
N GLU A 15 -5.00 -10.63 -7.46
CA GLU A 15 -4.43 -11.71 -8.26
C GLU A 15 -3.30 -12.43 -7.50
N ALA A 16 -2.35 -11.68 -6.93
CA ALA A 16 -1.26 -12.27 -6.15
C ALA A 16 -1.76 -13.03 -4.91
N ARG A 17 -2.81 -12.53 -4.24
CA ARG A 17 -3.48 -13.22 -3.14
C ARG A 17 -4.14 -14.51 -3.61
N ASP A 18 -4.88 -14.46 -4.71
CA ASP A 18 -5.64 -15.60 -5.24
C ASP A 18 -4.70 -16.72 -5.75
N LEU A 19 -3.47 -16.37 -6.16
CA LEU A 19 -2.39 -17.33 -6.42
C LEU A 19 -1.84 -18.01 -5.16
N GLY A 20 -2.18 -17.52 -3.96
CA GLY A 20 -1.76 -18.09 -2.68
C GLY A 20 -0.29 -17.81 -2.32
N ILE A 21 0.33 -16.81 -2.94
CA ILE A 21 1.76 -16.50 -2.76
C ILE A 21 2.01 -15.15 -2.06
N LEU A 22 0.95 -14.40 -1.71
CA LEU A 22 1.09 -13.04 -1.20
C LEU A 22 1.31 -13.02 0.32
N ASP A 23 2.50 -12.64 0.76
CA ASP A 23 2.82 -12.43 2.18
C ASP A 23 2.69 -10.96 2.62
N GLY A 24 2.64 -10.03 1.68
CA GLY A 24 2.54 -8.60 1.97
C GLY A 24 2.57 -7.70 0.73
N VAL A 25 2.35 -6.41 0.95
CA VAL A 25 2.38 -5.38 -0.10
C VAL A 25 3.28 -4.23 0.34
N THR A 26 4.11 -3.74 -0.58
CA THR A 26 4.79 -2.45 -0.43
C THR A 26 4.15 -1.41 -1.34
N THR A 27 4.06 -0.18 -0.84
CA THR A 27 3.57 0.97 -1.61
C THR A 27 4.48 2.16 -1.36
N ASN A 28 4.36 3.16 -2.23
CA ASN A 28 4.99 4.46 -2.08
C ASN A 28 4.10 5.53 -2.75
N PRO A 29 4.38 6.83 -2.57
CA PRO A 29 3.54 7.89 -3.12
C PRO A 29 3.49 7.87 -4.65
N SER A 30 4.56 7.42 -5.31
CA SER A 30 4.61 7.32 -6.76
C SER A 30 3.71 6.22 -7.31
N LEU A 31 3.61 5.07 -6.64
CA LEU A 31 2.71 3.99 -7.01
C LEU A 31 1.24 4.42 -6.82
N MET A 32 0.92 5.08 -5.69
CA MET A 32 -0.42 5.64 -5.48
C MET A 32 -0.80 6.64 -6.57
N ALA A 33 0.11 7.55 -6.91
CA ALA A 33 -0.12 8.55 -7.95
C ALA A 33 -0.30 7.93 -9.35
N LYS A 34 0.43 6.86 -9.68
CA LYS A 34 0.27 6.11 -10.94
C LYS A 34 -1.13 5.54 -11.12
N GLU A 35 -1.73 5.07 -10.03
CA GLU A 35 -3.12 4.57 -10.02
C GLU A 35 -4.16 5.72 -9.89
N GLY A 36 -3.73 6.98 -9.94
CA GLY A 36 -4.59 8.16 -9.86
C GLY A 36 -5.11 8.48 -8.46
N ILE A 37 -4.56 7.85 -7.44
CA ILE A 37 -5.01 8.00 -6.05
C ILE A 37 -4.26 9.19 -5.43
N THR A 38 -4.97 10.27 -5.19
CA THR A 38 -4.39 11.52 -4.68
C THR A 38 -5.26 12.13 -3.58
N GLY A 39 -4.61 12.85 -2.66
CA GLY A 39 -5.26 13.46 -1.50
C GLY A 39 -5.46 12.48 -0.34
N SER A 40 -5.32 12.99 0.88
CA SER A 40 -5.22 12.17 2.10
C SER A 40 -6.45 11.28 2.34
N ALA A 41 -7.66 11.74 2.00
CA ALA A 41 -8.87 10.96 2.17
C ALA A 41 -8.92 9.73 1.24
N ALA A 42 -8.56 9.91 -0.03
CA ALA A 42 -8.54 8.82 -1.01
C ALA A 42 -7.39 7.85 -0.72
N ILE A 43 -6.22 8.35 -0.35
CA ILE A 43 -5.07 7.52 0.04
C ILE A 43 -5.42 6.63 1.23
N ASN A 44 -6.02 7.19 2.29
CA ASN A 44 -6.43 6.43 3.47
C ASN A 44 -7.52 5.39 3.16
N GLU A 45 -8.47 5.74 2.30
CA GLU A 45 -9.51 4.80 1.85
C GLU A 45 -8.92 3.66 1.03
N HIS A 46 -7.91 3.96 0.20
CA HIS A 46 -7.21 2.96 -0.59
C HIS A 46 -6.37 2.02 0.25
N TYR A 47 -5.62 2.52 1.23
CA TYR A 47 -4.90 1.67 2.18
C TYR A 47 -5.83 0.75 2.95
N LYS A 48 -7.01 1.22 3.36
CA LYS A 48 -8.03 0.35 3.98
C LYS A 48 -8.43 -0.80 3.07
N LYS A 49 -8.60 -0.56 1.77
CA LYS A 49 -8.88 -1.62 0.79
C LYS A 49 -7.72 -2.60 0.66
N ILE A 50 -6.48 -2.12 0.62
CA ILE A 50 -5.30 -2.98 0.59
C ILE A 50 -5.26 -3.87 1.84
N CYS A 51 -5.40 -3.30 3.03
CA CYS A 51 -5.40 -4.05 4.29
C CYS A 51 -6.60 -5.01 4.45
N GLN A 52 -7.69 -4.82 3.70
CA GLN A 52 -8.81 -5.77 3.65
C GLN A 52 -8.53 -6.96 2.72
N ILE A 53 -7.65 -6.78 1.72
CA ILE A 53 -7.27 -7.83 0.77
C ILE A 53 -6.09 -8.64 1.32
N VAL A 54 -5.14 -7.97 1.96
CA VAL A 54 -3.85 -8.53 2.39
C VAL A 54 -3.95 -8.94 3.86
N GLU A 55 -3.79 -10.24 4.15
CA GLU A 55 -3.73 -10.75 5.53
C GLU A 55 -2.37 -10.53 6.20
N GLY A 56 -1.34 -10.20 5.40
CA GLY A 56 0.03 -9.97 5.85
C GLY A 56 0.41 -8.49 6.00
N ASP A 57 1.71 -8.21 5.89
CA ASP A 57 2.27 -6.88 6.17
C ASP A 57 1.99 -5.91 5.00
N VAL A 58 1.54 -4.68 5.31
CA VAL A 58 1.33 -3.60 4.33
C VAL A 58 2.22 -2.42 4.68
N SER A 59 3.15 -2.07 3.79
CA SER A 59 4.02 -0.90 3.95
C SER A 59 3.41 0.33 3.28
N ALA A 60 3.21 1.39 4.07
CA ALA A 60 2.76 2.70 3.65
C ALA A 60 3.83 3.74 3.95
N GLU A 61 4.28 4.48 2.94
CA GLU A 61 5.28 5.54 3.10
C GLU A 61 4.61 6.88 3.43
N VAL A 62 5.19 7.59 4.39
CA VAL A 62 4.81 8.96 4.78
C VAL A 62 5.37 9.99 3.80
N ILE A 63 4.82 11.21 3.79
CA ILE A 63 5.28 12.28 2.89
C ILE A 63 6.19 13.27 3.61
N ALA A 64 6.04 13.39 4.93
CA ALA A 64 6.86 14.26 5.75
C ALA A 64 8.36 13.98 5.57
N THR A 65 9.17 15.04 5.58
CA THR A 65 10.63 14.96 5.43
C THR A 65 11.39 15.39 6.69
N ASP A 66 10.67 15.84 7.71
CA ASP A 66 11.19 16.14 9.03
C ASP A 66 10.78 15.07 10.06
N TYR A 67 11.56 14.94 11.13
CA TYR A 67 11.38 13.90 12.14
C TYR A 67 10.00 13.95 12.80
N ASP A 68 9.55 15.13 13.23
CA ASP A 68 8.29 15.27 13.95
C ASP A 68 7.09 14.99 13.03
N GLY A 69 7.16 15.41 11.77
CA GLY A 69 6.17 15.10 10.75
C GLY A 69 6.08 13.60 10.46
N ILE A 70 7.22 12.92 10.30
CA ILE A 70 7.28 11.47 10.04
C ILE A 70 6.66 10.66 11.19
N VAL A 71 6.93 11.04 12.45
CA VAL A 71 6.40 10.33 13.63
C VAL A 71 4.89 10.54 13.80
N LYS A 72 4.36 11.66 13.32
CA LYS A 72 2.95 12.02 13.46
C LYS A 72 2.04 11.35 12.43
N GLU A 73 2.55 11.16 11.21
CA GLU A 73 1.83 10.50 10.10
C GLU A 73 1.72 8.98 10.33
#